data_AF-A0A968D455-F1
#
_entry.id   AF-A0A968D455-F1
#
_cell.length_a   1.000
_cell.length_b   1.000
_cell.length_c   1.000
_cell.angle_alpha   90.00
_cell.angle_beta   90.00
_cell.angle_gamma   90.00
#
_symmetry.space_group_name_H-M   'P 1'
#
loop_
_entity.id
_entity.type
_entity.pdbx_description
1 polymer ?
#
loop_
_entity_poly.entity_id
_entity_poly.type
_entity_poly.pdbx_seq_one_letter_code
_entity_poly.pdbx_strand_id
1 'polypeptide(L)'
;MNIVKSILVLLKDSYHAWKDDNAFLLGAALAFFTIFSLAPVLIVVLSISGLIFGQEAAQSELMSQVRDFVGPKGASTIVTMIERAGSSESNLAAGVFGIGTLLFGASAVFVQLREAINTIWR
;
A
#
# COMPACT_ATOMS: atom_id res chain seq x y z
N MET A 1 -14.11 38.95 20.66
CA MET A 1 -13.89 37.48 20.64
C MET A 1 -12.39 37.25 20.58
N ASN A 2 -11.77 36.65 21.61
CA ASN A 2 -10.32 36.45 21.60
C ASN A 2 -9.96 35.34 20.60
N ILE A 3 -9.12 35.66 19.60
CA ILE A 3 -8.68 34.75 18.54
C ILE A 3 -8.15 33.43 19.10
N VAL A 4 -7.40 33.50 20.22
CA VAL A 4 -6.89 32.33 20.95
C VAL A 4 -8.01 31.38 21.38
N LYS A 5 -9.14 31.92 21.87
CA LYS A 5 -10.29 31.11 22.30
C LYS A 5 -10.97 30.45 21.09
N SER A 6 -11.07 31.15 19.96
CA SER A 6 -11.63 30.59 18.72
C SER A 6 -10.77 29.47 18.14
N ILE A 7 -9.44 29.62 18.13
CA ILE A 7 -8.52 28.56 17.68
C ILE A 7 -8.62 27.33 18.58
N LEU A 8 -8.69 27.51 19.91
CA LEU A 8 -8.83 26.40 20.84
C LEU A 8 -10.15 25.64 20.67
N VAL A 9 -11.25 26.35 20.40
CA VAL A 9 -12.55 25.71 20.10
C VAL A 9 -12.47 24.93 18.80
N LEU A 10 -11.94 25.50 17.73
CA LEU A 10 -11.77 24.80 16.45
C LEU A 10 -10.90 23.55 16.56
N LEU A 11 -9.77 23.62 17.27
CA LEU A 11 -8.91 22.45 17.49
C LEU A 11 -9.63 21.36 18.27
N LYS A 12 -10.42 21.73 19.28
CA LYS A 12 -11.19 20.79 20.08
C LYS A 12 -12.28 20.12 19.25
N ASP A 13 -13.02 20.91 18.47
CA ASP A 13 -14.11 20.41 17.62
C ASP A 13 -13.55 19.50 16.52
N SER A 14 -12.45 19.88 15.87
CA SER A 14 -11.75 19.03 14.88
C SER A 14 -11.26 17.71 15.48
N TYR A 15 -10.73 17.72 16.71
CA TYR A 15 -10.30 16.49 17.39
C TYR A 15 -11.48 15.57 17.71
N HIS A 16 -12.61 16.14 18.16
CA HIS A 16 -13.83 15.37 18.41
C HIS A 16 -14.37 14.75 17.11
N ALA A 17 -14.50 15.53 16.03
CA ALA A 17 -14.89 15.03 14.72
C ALA A 17 -13.96 13.91 14.24
N TRP A 18 -12.64 14.11 14.32
CA TRP A 18 -11.64 13.09 13.94
C TRP A 18 -11.81 11.78 14.71
N LYS A 19 -12.10 11.87 16.01
CA LYS A 19 -12.32 10.70 16.86
C LYS A 19 -13.64 10.01 16.52
N ASP A 20 -14.71 10.78 16.35
CA ASP A 20 -16.05 10.28 16.07
C ASP A 20 -16.11 9.58 14.70
N ASP A 21 -15.34 10.06 13.72
CA ASP A 21 -15.18 9.45 12.39
C ASP A 21 -14.27 8.21 12.39
N ASN A 22 -13.76 7.79 13.56
CA ASN A 22 -12.80 6.69 13.70
C ASN A 22 -11.56 6.83 12.79
N ALA A 23 -11.15 8.07 12.45
CA ALA A 23 -10.16 8.32 11.40
C ALA A 23 -8.82 7.58 11.63
N PHE A 24 -8.43 7.33 12.89
CA PHE A 24 -7.27 6.49 13.22
C PHE A 24 -7.42 5.04 12.75
N LEU A 25 -8.58 4.42 12.99
CA LEU A 25 -8.83 3.04 12.59
C LEU A 25 -8.86 2.92 11.07
N LEU A 26 -9.52 3.85 10.39
CA LEU A 26 -9.59 3.83 8.92
C LEU A 26 -8.22 4.10 8.28
N GLY A 27 -7.43 5.01 8.87
CA GLY A 27 -6.03 5.22 8.47
C GLY A 27 -5.16 3.98 8.70
N ALA A 28 -5.31 3.30 9.84
CA ALA A 28 -4.58 2.07 10.14
C ALA A 28 -4.96 0.93 9.19
N ALA A 29 -6.25 0.76 8.90
CA ALA A 29 -6.73 -0.24 7.95
C ALA A 29 -6.19 0.04 6.54
N LEU A 30 -6.23 1.29 6.08
CA LEU A 30 -5.66 1.68 4.79
C LEU A 30 -4.16 1.37 4.71
N ALA A 31 -3.39 1.70 5.75
CA ALA A 31 -1.96 1.38 5.81
C ALA A 31 -1.70 -0.13 5.78
N PHE A 32 -2.48 -0.90 6.55
CA PHE A 32 -2.37 -2.36 6.59
C PHE A 32 -2.60 -2.99 5.22
N PHE A 33 -3.72 -2.65 4.56
CA PHE A 33 -4.03 -3.19 3.23
C PHE A 33 -3.03 -2.70 2.16
N THR A 34 -2.51 -1.48 2.27
CA THR A 34 -1.48 -0.96 1.35
C THR A 34 -0.18 -1.74 1.46
N ILE A 35 0.33 -1.96 2.67
CA ILE A 35 1.56 -2.73 2.89
C ILE A 35 1.38 -4.19 2.43
N PHE A 36 0.23 -4.78 2.70
CA PHE A 36 -0.03 -6.18 2.32
C PHE A 36 -0.21 -6.36 0.80
N SER A 37 -0.69 -5.35 0.09
CA SER A 37 -0.81 -5.37 -1.39
C SER A 37 0.49 -5.02 -2.12
N LEU A 38 1.51 -4.50 -1.42
CA LEU A 38 2.76 -4.04 -2.02
C LEU A 38 3.50 -5.14 -2.78
N ALA A 39 3.76 -6.30 -2.16
CA ALA A 39 4.50 -7.38 -2.80
C ALA A 39 3.80 -7.91 -4.09
N PRO A 40 2.49 -8.20 -4.07
CA PRO A 40 1.75 -8.56 -5.28
C PRO A 40 1.84 -7.50 -6.41
N VAL A 41 1.70 -6.22 -6.07
CA VAL A 41 1.80 -5.13 -7.06
C VAL A 41 3.19 -5.08 -7.69
N LEU A 42 4.24 -5.21 -6.89
CA LEU A 42 5.63 -5.20 -7.38
C LEU A 42 5.92 -6.40 -8.29
N ILE A 43 5.37 -7.57 -7.98
CA ILE A 43 5.49 -8.75 -8.86
C ILE A 43 4.87 -8.46 -10.23
N VAL A 44 3.67 -7.87 -10.27
CA VAL A 44 3.02 -7.51 -11.55
C VAL A 44 3.82 -6.49 -12.32
N VAL A 45 4.31 -5.44 -11.66
CA VAL A 45 5.17 -4.42 -12.29
C VAL A 45 6.43 -5.07 -12.87
N LEU A 46 7.07 -5.98 -12.14
CA LEU A 46 8.25 -6.72 -12.61
C LEU A 46 7.92 -7.67 -13.76
N SER A 47 6.79 -8.39 -13.72
CA SER A 47 6.39 -9.27 -14.81
C SER A 47 6.13 -8.48 -16.09
N ILE A 48 5.37 -7.39 -16.02
CA ILE A 48 5.06 -6.56 -17.21
C ILE A 48 6.34 -5.91 -17.74
N SER A 49 7.15 -5.30 -16.86
CA SER A 49 8.38 -4.63 -17.28
C SER A 49 9.42 -5.63 -17.79
N GLY A 50 9.52 -6.81 -17.19
CA GLY A 50 10.42 -7.88 -17.60
C GLY A 50 10.09 -8.45 -18.98
N LEU A 51 8.80 -8.51 -19.34
CA LEU A 51 8.37 -8.91 -20.68
C LEU A 51 8.76 -7.91 -21.77
N ILE A 52 8.84 -6.61 -21.43
CA ILE A 52 9.13 -5.53 -22.39
C ILE A 52 10.64 -5.24 -22.47
N PHE A 53 11.31 -5.16 -21.33
CA PHE A 53 12.69 -4.66 -21.20
C PHE A 53 13.70 -5.74 -20.75
N GLY A 54 13.24 -6.95 -20.43
CA GLY A 54 14.06 -8.00 -19.83
C GLY A 54 14.04 -7.97 -18.30
N GLN A 55 14.12 -9.16 -17.69
CA GLN A 55 13.90 -9.33 -16.25
C GLN A 55 14.97 -8.64 -15.38
N GLU A 56 16.24 -8.68 -15.78
CA GLU A 56 17.34 -8.01 -15.07
C GLU A 56 17.19 -6.48 -15.11
N ALA A 57 16.85 -5.90 -16.27
CA ALA A 57 16.68 -4.45 -16.40
C ALA A 57 15.50 -3.96 -15.55
N ALA A 58 14.36 -4.67 -15.59
CA ALA A 58 13.19 -4.36 -14.78
C ALA A 58 13.49 -4.45 -13.27
N GLN A 59 14.21 -5.49 -12.83
CA GLN A 59 14.58 -5.65 -11.43
C GLN A 59 15.54 -4.56 -10.96
N SER A 60 16.58 -4.25 -11.75
CA SER A 60 17.55 -3.21 -11.44
C SER A 60 16.90 -1.83 -11.27
N GLU A 61 16.05 -1.44 -12.23
CA GLU A 61 15.35 -0.14 -12.19
C GLU A 61 14.39 -0.05 -11.01
N LEU A 62 13.59 -1.10 -10.78
CA LEU A 62 12.68 -1.11 -9.62
C LEU A 62 13.45 -0.96 -8.31
N MET A 63 14.61 -1.61 -8.20
CA MET A 63 15.43 -1.50 -6.99
C MET A 63 16.03 -0.12 -6.80
N SER A 64 16.40 0.57 -7.89
CA SER A 64 16.83 1.96 -7.82
C SER A 64 15.72 2.83 -7.23
N GLN A 65 14.50 2.74 -7.78
CA GLN A 65 13.39 3.58 -7.32
C GLN A 65 12.97 3.27 -5.88
N VAL A 66 12.84 1.99 -5.52
CA VAL A 66 12.47 1.60 -4.16
C VAL A 66 13.51 2.11 -3.15
N ARG A 67 14.80 2.10 -3.51
CA ARG A 67 15.87 2.64 -2.66
C ARG A 67 15.77 4.14 -2.47
N ASP A 68 15.41 4.88 -3.52
CA ASP A 68 15.25 6.34 -3.45
C ASP A 68 14.04 6.75 -2.59
N PHE A 69 12.94 5.98 -2.64
CA PHE A 69 11.72 6.30 -1.88
C PHE A 69 11.75 5.79 -0.42
N VAL A 70 12.23 4.56 -0.18
CA VAL A 70 12.11 3.88 1.12
C VAL A 70 13.46 3.75 1.84
N GLY A 71 14.55 4.11 1.17
CA GLY A 71 15.91 3.96 1.67
C GLY A 71 16.46 2.53 1.54
N PRO A 72 17.76 2.33 1.81
CA PRO A 72 18.46 1.07 1.56
C PRO A 72 17.87 -0.12 2.33
N LYS A 73 17.43 0.12 3.57
CA LYS A 73 16.91 -0.93 4.46
C LYS A 73 15.54 -1.42 4.00
N GLY A 74 14.62 -0.49 3.66
CA GLY A 74 13.31 -0.85 3.12
C GLY A 74 13.41 -1.55 1.77
N ALA A 75 14.31 -1.10 0.90
CA ALA A 75 14.58 -1.76 -0.37
C ALA A 75 15.02 -3.22 -0.19
N SER A 76 15.95 -3.50 0.74
CA SER A 76 16.40 -4.87 1.01
C SER A 76 15.27 -5.81 1.47
N THR A 77 14.30 -5.29 2.24
CA THR A 77 13.13 -6.07 2.66
C THR A 77 12.24 -6.41 1.47
N ILE A 78 12.00 -5.44 0.58
CA ILE A 78 11.20 -5.62 -0.63
C ILE A 78 11.86 -6.61 -1.59
N VAL A 79 13.18 -6.51 -1.82
CA VAL A 79 13.97 -7.49 -2.60
C VAL A 79 13.74 -8.90 -2.09
N THR A 80 13.93 -9.10 -0.79
CA THR A 80 13.83 -10.43 -0.16
C THR A 80 12.42 -11.01 -0.31
N MET A 81 11.38 -10.17 -0.27
CA MET A 81 10.01 -10.61 -0.50
C MET A 81 9.78 -11.05 -1.96
N ILE A 82 10.31 -10.30 -2.92
CA ILE A 82 10.17 -10.59 -4.35
C ILE A 82 10.95 -11.85 -4.73
N GLU A 83 12.20 -12.01 -4.29
CA GLU A 83 13.03 -13.18 -4.57
C GLU A 83 12.36 -14.47 -4.06
N ARG A 84 11.78 -14.42 -2.85
CA ARG A 84 11.04 -15.56 -2.29
C ARG A 84 9.74 -15.85 -3.02
N ALA A 85 9.08 -14.84 -3.57
CA ALA A 85 7.87 -15.02 -4.36
C ALA A 85 8.17 -15.59 -5.76
N GLY A 86 9.31 -15.23 -6.35
CA GLY A 86 9.74 -15.70 -7.67
C GLY A 86 10.44 -17.06 -7.68
N SER A 87 10.92 -17.56 -6.55
CA SER A 87 11.65 -18.84 -6.45
C SER A 87 10.75 -20.08 -6.33
N SER A 88 9.42 -19.93 -6.41
CA SER A 88 8.51 -21.08 -6.36
C SER A 88 8.49 -21.77 -7.73
N GLU A 89 8.76 -23.08 -7.78
CA GLU A 89 8.62 -23.88 -9.00
C GLU A 89 7.26 -23.61 -9.66
N SER A 90 7.25 -23.42 -10.97
CA SER A 90 6.10 -22.98 -11.76
C SER A 90 4.95 -24.00 -11.70
N ASN A 91 4.13 -23.92 -10.66
CA ASN A 91 2.88 -24.66 -10.58
C ASN A 91 1.75 -23.70 -11.00
N LEU A 92 1.04 -24.02 -12.09
CA LEU A 92 -0.08 -23.21 -12.59
C LEU A 92 -1.10 -22.87 -11.48
N ALA A 93 -1.31 -23.79 -10.53
CA ALA A 93 -2.13 -23.56 -9.36
C ALA A 93 -1.62 -22.37 -8.51
N ALA A 94 -0.32 -22.31 -8.24
CA ALA A 94 0.29 -21.22 -7.46
C ALA A 94 0.15 -19.87 -8.17
N GLY A 95 0.28 -19.84 -9.50
CA GLY A 95 0.05 -18.63 -10.30
C GLY A 95 -1.39 -18.12 -10.20
N VAL A 96 -2.37 -19.01 -10.33
CA VAL A 96 -3.80 -18.66 -10.20
C VAL A 96 -4.13 -18.17 -8.78
N PHE A 97 -3.64 -18.85 -7.75
CA PHE A 97 -3.81 -18.41 -6.35
C PHE A 97 -3.15 -17.04 -6.07
N GLY A 98 -1.97 -16.80 -6.65
CA GLY A 98 -1.26 -15.52 -6.54
C GLY A 98 -2.05 -14.37 -7.16
N ILE A 99 -2.55 -14.54 -8.39
CA ILE A 99 -3.40 -13.55 -9.06
C ILE A 99 -4.70 -13.32 -8.28
N GLY A 100 -5.35 -14.39 -7.80
CA GLY A 100 -6.56 -14.26 -7.00
C GLY A 100 -6.34 -13.47 -5.70
N THR A 101 -5.26 -13.77 -4.98
CA THR A 101 -4.88 -13.05 -3.74
C THR A 101 -4.55 -11.59 -4.04
N LEU A 102 -3.88 -11.30 -5.15
CA LEU A 102 -3.57 -9.95 -5.59
C LEU A 102 -4.84 -9.14 -5.84
N LEU A 103 -5.75 -9.67 -6.66
CA LEU A 103 -7.01 -8.99 -7.00
C LEU A 103 -7.86 -8.75 -5.76
N PHE A 104 -7.89 -9.71 -4.84
CA PHE A 104 -8.59 -9.58 -3.56
C PHE A 104 -7.97 -8.47 -2.69
N GLY A 105 -6.66 -8.49 -2.50
CA GLY A 105 -5.94 -7.48 -1.70
C GLY A 105 -6.08 -6.07 -2.27
N ALA A 106 -5.92 -5.92 -3.59
CA ALA A 106 -6.12 -4.65 -4.28
C ALA A 106 -7.55 -4.13 -4.09
N SER A 107 -8.56 -4.99 -4.27
CA SER A 107 -9.97 -4.62 -4.07
C SER A 107 -10.26 -4.19 -2.63
N ALA A 108 -9.69 -4.89 -1.65
CA ALA A 108 -9.84 -4.56 -0.23
C ALA A 108 -9.27 -3.15 0.09
N VAL A 109 -8.13 -2.77 -0.49
CA VAL A 109 -7.56 -1.41 -0.35
C VAL A 109 -8.56 -0.36 -0.85
N PHE A 110 -9.12 -0.54 -2.05
CA PHE A 110 -10.06 0.43 -2.62
C PHE A 110 -11.36 0.53 -1.83
N VAL A 111 -11.89 -0.59 -1.33
CA VAL A 111 -13.06 -0.60 -0.45
C VAL A 111 -12.76 0.18 0.82
N GLN A 112 -11.61 -0.09 1.47
CA GLN A 112 -11.22 0.58 2.69
C GLN A 112 -11.01 2.10 2.49
N LEU A 113 -10.43 2.49 1.36
CA LEU A 113 -10.25 3.90 0.98
C LEU A 113 -11.61 4.59 0.80
N ARG A 114 -12.55 3.95 0.10
CA ARG A 114 -13.88 4.51 -0.12
C ARG A 114 -14.66 4.64 1.18
N GLU A 115 -14.58 3.64 2.05
CA GLU A 115 -15.17 3.72 3.40
C GLU A 115 -14.54 4.83 4.23
N ALA A 116 -13.21 5.02 4.17
CA ALA A 116 -12.51 6.13 4.81
C ALA A 116 -13.03 7.48 4.38
N ILE A 117 -13.08 7.72 3.07
CA ILE A 117 -13.54 8.99 2.53
C ILE A 117 -15.02 9.23 2.89
N ASN A 118 -15.89 8.22 2.72
CA ASN A 118 -17.33 8.36 3.02
C ASN A 118 -17.64 8.56 4.51
N THR A 119 -16.77 8.06 5.39
CA THR A 119 -16.94 8.22 6.84
C THR A 119 -16.54 9.63 7.27
N ILE A 120 -15.42 10.14 6.74
CA ILE A 120 -14.87 11.46 7.10
C ILE A 120 -15.64 12.62 6.44
N TRP A 121 -16.11 12.46 5.20
CA TRP A 121 -16.77 13.52 4.42
C TRP A 121 -18.29 13.36 4.32
N ARG A 122 -18.93 12.95 5.41
CA ARG A 122 -20.39 12.83 5.47
C ARG A 122 -21.10 14.17 5.69
#